data_AF-A0A1W1H9S1-F1
#
_entry.id   AF-A0A1W1H9S1-F1
#
_cell.length_a   1.000
_cell.length_b   1.000
_cell.length_c   1.000
_cell.angle_alpha   90.00
_cell.angle_beta   90.00
_cell.angle_gamma   90.00
#
_symmetry.space_group_name_H-M   'P 1'
#
loop_
_entity.id
_entity.type
_entity.pdbx_description
1 polymer ?
#
loop_
_entity_poly.entity_id
_entity_poly.type
_entity_poly.pdbx_seq_one_letter_code
_entity_poly.pdbx_strand_id
1 'polypeptide(L)'
;MNQTTTPENSLQQPTSNEHDSMYRELVESLNVGIFRITPYSMTILHANPAIANIFGHESMEDFMQTSMKDYYQHPRQQKEIIEHIRVYGQCKNKEIAMRKKDGTPIWVSLNAIAKYEQPEKNNGNTVTYNNPEFLRKNGIIKWVDCVIEDITERKESLNRLKKLNKAYERFVPYEFLKTLGKTSIEDVELNDRIQKKMTVLFSDIRLFSTLSERMTPEENFKFINSYLSHMGPLVREHNGFIDKFIGDSIMALFGINADDAVSAAIGMLNKLKKYNEGRKRAGYRTIEIGIGINTGTLILGTVGEADRMEGTVISDAVNTAARLEKLTKTYKTPLLISEYTFHSLQKSSDFAIRFIDRVLVKGRNEPISIYEIFNADEPDIFEAKRSYNHLFETAMYHFHYQDMEQARTLLRALSEQCPEDAVIERYLTSPSNRSNIFFSPWQNRKHLELKRTLFCDIPVIDEDHVEMFYLTDQLMETIKKSQTNEKIILGLIELNRKAAQHFQTEEKMMLQAGYPEYEQHLKLHKEFLVHSESILELASITNYSLKSEALHLLLRIESLFVEWLANHEIMRDRDFIGFMMGFK
;
A
#
# COMPACT_ATOMS: atom_id res chain seq x y z
N MET A 1 77.49 0.51 -40.09
CA MET A 1 77.90 -0.73 -39.40
C MET A 1 76.88 -1.01 -38.31
N ASN A 2 76.59 -2.30 -38.11
CA ASN A 2 75.59 -2.90 -37.19
C ASN A 2 74.23 -3.20 -37.83
N GLN A 3 74.22 -4.25 -38.65
CA GLN A 3 73.06 -5.13 -38.77
C GLN A 3 73.04 -6.04 -37.52
N THR A 4 72.07 -5.82 -36.66
CA THR A 4 71.69 -6.70 -35.55
C THR A 4 71.00 -7.94 -36.12
N THR A 5 71.66 -9.09 -36.04
CA THR A 5 71.05 -10.41 -36.18
C THR A 5 70.26 -10.74 -34.91
N THR A 6 68.94 -10.59 -34.95
CA THR A 6 68.02 -11.23 -34.00
C THR A 6 68.06 -12.74 -34.20
N PRO A 7 68.19 -13.56 -33.14
CA PRO A 7 67.94 -14.99 -33.26
C PRO A 7 66.43 -15.19 -33.42
N GLU A 8 66.01 -15.79 -34.53
CA GLU A 8 64.69 -16.39 -34.66
C GLU A 8 64.58 -17.52 -33.62
N ASN A 9 64.04 -17.22 -32.44
CA ASN A 9 63.47 -18.25 -31.57
C ASN A 9 62.19 -18.74 -32.24
N SER A 10 62.33 -19.75 -33.09
CA SER A 10 61.23 -20.59 -33.53
C SER A 10 60.58 -21.23 -32.30
N LEU A 11 59.50 -20.62 -31.81
CA LEU A 11 58.55 -21.28 -30.93
C LEU A 11 58.02 -22.50 -31.68
N GLN A 12 58.61 -23.67 -31.42
CA GLN A 12 58.06 -24.94 -31.87
C GLN A 12 56.64 -25.01 -31.32
N GLN A 13 55.64 -25.11 -32.20
CA GLN A 13 54.29 -25.47 -31.79
C GLN A 13 54.38 -26.77 -30.99
N PRO A 14 53.72 -26.86 -29.82
CA PRO A 14 53.76 -28.08 -29.03
C PRO A 14 53.33 -29.25 -29.92
N THR A 15 54.01 -30.38 -29.77
CA THR A 15 53.61 -31.62 -30.44
C THR A 15 52.20 -32.02 -29.97
N SER A 16 51.47 -32.82 -30.77
CA SER A 16 50.11 -33.28 -30.41
C SER A 16 50.03 -33.86 -29.00
N ASN A 17 51.10 -34.53 -28.53
CA ASN A 17 51.18 -35.11 -27.20
C ASN A 17 51.36 -34.06 -26.09
N GLU A 18 52.07 -32.96 -26.34
CA GLU A 18 52.24 -31.87 -25.37
C GLU A 18 50.96 -31.04 -25.24
N HIS A 19 50.24 -30.82 -26.36
CA HIS A 19 48.90 -30.25 -26.32
C HIS A 19 47.95 -31.12 -25.49
N ASP A 20 47.90 -32.44 -25.77
CA ASP A 20 47.01 -33.36 -25.05
C ASP A 20 47.34 -33.47 -23.55
N SER A 21 48.63 -33.39 -23.17
CA SER A 21 49.06 -33.39 -21.77
C SER A 21 48.64 -32.11 -21.04
N MET A 22 48.86 -30.94 -21.66
CA MET A 22 48.45 -29.64 -21.10
C MET A 22 46.92 -29.53 -20.96
N TYR A 23 46.16 -30.03 -21.94
CA TYR A 23 44.70 -30.09 -21.85
C TYR A 23 44.23 -31.04 -20.74
N ARG A 24 44.90 -32.17 -20.55
CA ARG A 24 44.58 -33.12 -19.48
C ARG A 24 44.85 -32.52 -18.10
N GLU A 25 46.00 -31.89 -17.89
CA GLU A 25 46.32 -31.20 -16.62
C GLU A 25 45.34 -30.06 -16.31
N LEU A 26 44.98 -29.25 -17.31
CA LEU A 26 43.97 -28.19 -17.17
C LEU A 26 42.62 -28.76 -16.74
N VAL A 27 42.15 -29.83 -17.40
CA VAL A 27 40.87 -30.48 -17.09
C VAL A 27 40.89 -31.15 -15.71
N GLU A 28 42.01 -31.70 -15.28
CA GLU A 28 42.19 -32.30 -13.95
C GLU A 28 42.33 -31.25 -12.84
N SER A 29 42.81 -30.05 -13.17
CA SER A 29 42.91 -28.92 -12.23
C SER A 29 41.58 -28.18 -11.98
N LEU A 30 40.57 -28.40 -12.83
CA LEU A 30 39.25 -27.79 -12.68
C LEU A 30 38.40 -28.56 -11.65
N ASN A 31 37.76 -27.84 -10.73
CA ASN A 31 36.74 -28.38 -9.80
C ASN A 31 35.40 -28.64 -10.51
N VAL A 32 35.46 -29.28 -11.67
CA VAL A 32 34.32 -29.54 -12.54
C VAL A 32 34.37 -30.99 -12.99
N GLY A 33 33.29 -31.71 -12.74
CA GLY A 33 33.12 -33.09 -13.16
C GLY A 33 32.83 -33.18 -14.65
N ILE A 34 33.73 -33.73 -15.44
CA ILE A 34 33.54 -34.00 -16.86
C ILE A 34 33.33 -35.50 -17.03
N PHE A 35 32.24 -35.88 -17.70
CA PHE A 35 31.87 -37.27 -17.84
C PHE A 35 31.04 -37.53 -19.08
N ARG A 36 31.01 -38.78 -19.50
CA ARG A 36 30.26 -39.27 -20.66
C ARG A 36 29.30 -40.35 -20.20
N ILE A 37 28.05 -40.27 -20.64
CA ILE A 37 27.03 -41.27 -20.31
C ILE A 37 26.30 -41.80 -21.54
N THR A 38 25.73 -43.00 -21.39
CA THR A 38 24.71 -43.50 -22.31
C THR A 38 23.40 -42.71 -22.11
N PRO A 39 22.65 -42.40 -23.19
CA PRO A 39 21.46 -41.53 -23.10
C PRO A 39 20.28 -42.15 -22.33
N TYR A 40 20.17 -43.48 -22.29
CA TYR A 40 19.02 -44.18 -21.68
C TYR A 40 19.33 -44.82 -20.33
N SER A 41 20.41 -45.61 -20.23
CA SER A 41 20.79 -46.26 -18.97
C SER A 41 21.59 -45.34 -18.04
N MET A 42 22.04 -44.18 -18.53
CA MET A 42 22.90 -43.23 -17.80
C MET A 42 24.15 -43.87 -17.19
N THR A 43 24.61 -44.95 -17.83
CA THR A 43 25.83 -45.65 -17.45
C THR A 43 27.02 -44.76 -17.80
N ILE A 44 27.96 -44.62 -16.87
CA ILE A 44 29.14 -43.79 -17.04
C ILE A 44 30.13 -44.53 -17.95
N LEU A 45 30.48 -43.91 -19.07
CA LEU A 45 31.43 -44.43 -20.06
C LEU A 45 32.84 -43.89 -19.81
N HIS A 46 32.93 -42.64 -19.36
CA HIS A 46 34.20 -41.97 -19.07
C HIS A 46 33.94 -40.85 -18.06
N ALA A 47 34.91 -40.55 -17.21
CA ALA A 47 34.83 -39.43 -16.28
C ALA A 47 36.23 -38.96 -15.84
N ASN A 48 36.34 -37.72 -15.37
CA ASN A 48 37.57 -37.22 -14.73
C ASN A 48 37.55 -37.45 -13.21
N PRO A 49 38.69 -37.36 -12.51
CA PRO A 49 38.72 -37.56 -11.05
C PRO A 49 37.84 -36.57 -10.27
N ALA A 50 37.66 -35.35 -10.76
CA ALA A 50 36.87 -34.32 -10.07
C ALA A 50 35.40 -34.73 -9.84
N ILE A 51 34.78 -35.50 -10.76
CA ILE A 51 33.38 -35.92 -10.56
C ILE A 51 33.22 -36.91 -9.40
N ALA A 52 34.20 -37.80 -9.19
CA ALA A 52 34.19 -38.72 -8.06
C ALA A 52 34.20 -37.95 -6.73
N ASN A 53 35.03 -36.90 -6.64
CA ASN A 53 35.09 -36.01 -5.47
C ASN A 53 33.77 -35.26 -5.24
N ILE A 54 33.16 -34.70 -6.29
CA ILE A 54 31.88 -33.97 -6.19
C ILE A 54 30.78 -34.87 -5.60
N PHE A 55 30.70 -36.12 -6.04
CA PHE A 55 29.70 -37.08 -5.55
C PHE A 55 30.13 -37.86 -4.28
N GLY A 56 31.31 -37.58 -3.73
CA GLY A 56 31.78 -38.17 -2.47
C GLY A 56 32.24 -39.63 -2.57
N HIS A 57 32.88 -40.00 -3.68
CA HIS A 57 33.47 -41.32 -3.89
C HIS A 57 34.93 -41.35 -3.45
N GLU A 58 35.37 -42.47 -2.86
CA GLU A 58 36.76 -42.66 -2.40
C GLU A 58 37.73 -42.92 -3.56
N SER A 59 37.24 -43.47 -4.67
CA SER A 59 38.03 -43.75 -5.85
C SER A 59 37.22 -43.61 -7.14
N MET A 60 37.93 -43.39 -8.24
CA MET A 60 37.32 -43.34 -9.56
C MET A 60 36.73 -44.69 -9.99
N GLU A 61 37.32 -45.80 -9.54
CA GLU A 61 36.83 -47.15 -9.83
C GLU A 61 35.46 -47.40 -9.19
N ASP A 62 35.28 -46.95 -7.94
CA ASP A 62 34.00 -47.02 -7.23
C ASP A 62 32.93 -46.15 -7.91
N PHE A 63 33.29 -44.96 -8.39
CA PHE A 63 32.36 -44.10 -9.14
C PHE A 63 31.93 -44.73 -10.47
N MET A 64 32.87 -45.32 -11.22
CA MET A 64 32.59 -45.94 -12.54
C MET A 64 31.65 -47.16 -12.48
N GLN A 65 31.48 -47.79 -11.30
CA GLN A 65 30.55 -48.91 -11.09
C GLN A 65 29.09 -48.46 -10.89
N THR A 66 28.83 -47.16 -10.80
CA THR A 66 27.49 -46.60 -10.55
C THR A 66 26.79 -46.12 -11.83
N SER A 67 25.53 -45.70 -11.70
CA SER A 67 24.81 -44.99 -12.76
C SER A 67 24.55 -43.54 -12.35
N MET A 68 24.64 -42.61 -13.31
CA MET A 68 24.31 -41.21 -13.05
C MET A 68 22.85 -41.00 -12.63
N LYS A 69 21.98 -41.98 -12.88
CA LYS A 69 20.59 -42.01 -12.41
C LYS A 69 20.48 -41.98 -10.88
N ASP A 70 21.44 -42.58 -10.17
CA ASP A 70 21.33 -42.82 -8.73
C ASP A 70 21.53 -41.56 -7.89
N TYR A 71 22.12 -40.52 -8.49
CA TYR A 71 22.40 -39.24 -7.83
C TYR A 71 21.30 -38.20 -8.01
N TYR A 72 20.28 -38.42 -8.84
CA TYR A 72 19.16 -37.47 -8.93
C TYR A 72 18.26 -37.59 -7.70
N GLN A 73 17.92 -36.45 -7.07
CA GLN A 73 16.97 -36.46 -5.94
C GLN A 73 15.53 -36.74 -6.38
N HIS A 74 15.15 -36.29 -7.58
CA HIS A 74 13.79 -36.38 -8.09
C HIS A 74 13.75 -37.08 -9.46
N PRO A 75 13.12 -38.27 -9.59
CA PRO A 75 13.03 -38.99 -10.87
C PRO A 75 12.33 -38.23 -11.99
N ARG A 76 11.46 -37.26 -11.65
CA ARG A 76 10.82 -36.37 -12.64
C ARG A 76 11.85 -35.44 -13.31
N GLN A 77 12.73 -34.84 -12.52
CA GLN A 77 13.76 -33.92 -13.01
C GLN A 77 14.74 -34.62 -13.96
N GLN A 78 15.08 -35.88 -13.66
CA GLN A 78 15.88 -36.73 -14.55
C GLN A 78 15.23 -36.89 -15.93
N LYS A 79 13.93 -37.25 -15.98
CA LYS A 79 13.19 -37.44 -17.25
C LYS A 79 13.12 -36.15 -18.06
N GLU A 80 12.87 -35.02 -17.41
CA GLU A 80 12.80 -33.71 -18.06
C GLU A 80 14.12 -33.33 -18.74
N ILE A 81 15.26 -33.61 -18.10
CA ILE A 81 16.58 -33.29 -18.66
C ILE A 81 16.89 -34.19 -19.85
N ILE A 82 16.60 -35.49 -19.76
CA ILE A 82 16.82 -36.43 -20.86
C ILE A 82 15.99 -36.01 -22.08
N GLU A 83 14.70 -35.71 -21.90
CA GLU A 83 13.85 -35.24 -22.99
C GLU A 83 14.32 -33.89 -23.53
N HIS A 84 14.78 -32.97 -22.68
CA HIS A 84 15.35 -31.71 -23.14
C HIS A 84 16.61 -31.92 -23.99
N ILE A 85 17.54 -32.78 -23.56
CA ILE A 85 18.74 -33.10 -24.34
C ILE A 85 18.37 -33.79 -25.65
N ARG A 86 17.34 -34.65 -25.65
CA ARG A 86 16.84 -35.31 -26.86
C ARG A 86 16.30 -34.30 -27.87
N VAL A 87 15.45 -33.38 -27.43
CA VAL A 87 14.79 -32.39 -28.31
C VAL A 87 15.78 -31.34 -28.82
N TYR A 88 16.63 -30.81 -27.94
CA TYR A 88 17.48 -29.65 -28.26
C TYR A 88 18.94 -30.02 -28.59
N GLY A 89 19.33 -31.28 -28.38
CA GLY A 89 20.70 -31.79 -28.58
C GLY A 89 21.72 -31.29 -27.54
N GLN A 90 21.32 -30.42 -26.62
CA GLN A 90 22.16 -29.87 -25.57
C GLN A 90 21.33 -29.33 -24.40
N CYS A 91 21.98 -29.14 -23.26
CA CYS A 91 21.49 -28.42 -22.10
C CYS A 91 22.63 -27.53 -21.58
N LYS A 92 22.33 -26.28 -21.19
CA LYS A 92 23.33 -25.35 -20.67
C LYS A 92 22.88 -24.76 -19.33
N ASN A 93 23.81 -24.66 -18.37
CA ASN A 93 23.62 -24.06 -17.04
C ASN A 93 22.35 -24.52 -16.32
N LYS A 94 22.01 -25.81 -16.42
CA LYS A 94 20.81 -26.34 -15.77
C LYS A 94 21.13 -26.65 -14.31
N GLU A 95 20.53 -25.90 -13.39
CA GLU A 95 20.67 -26.15 -11.96
C GLU A 95 19.80 -27.34 -11.52
N ILE A 96 20.41 -28.33 -10.86
CA ILE A 96 19.77 -29.60 -10.51
C ILE A 96 20.08 -29.94 -9.06
N ALA A 97 19.06 -30.39 -8.32
CA ALA A 97 19.24 -30.95 -7.00
C ALA A 97 19.62 -32.43 -7.14
N MET A 98 20.84 -32.76 -6.71
CA MET A 98 21.40 -34.11 -6.73
C MET A 98 21.80 -34.51 -5.30
N ARG A 99 22.23 -35.75 -5.11
CA ARG A 99 22.73 -36.26 -3.84
C ARG A 99 24.09 -36.92 -4.07
N LYS A 100 24.97 -36.86 -3.09
CA LYS A 100 26.21 -37.63 -3.02
C LYS A 100 25.92 -39.11 -2.73
N LYS A 101 26.94 -39.96 -2.79
CA LYS A 101 26.87 -41.40 -2.49
C LYS A 101 26.30 -41.69 -1.10
N ASP A 102 26.66 -40.87 -0.11
CA ASP A 102 26.19 -40.96 1.28
C ASP A 102 24.76 -40.41 1.51
N GLY A 103 24.14 -39.87 0.46
CA GLY A 103 22.82 -39.25 0.51
C GLY A 103 22.82 -37.74 0.78
N THR A 104 23.99 -37.11 1.01
CA THR A 104 24.10 -35.67 1.26
C THR A 104 23.58 -34.88 0.06
N PRO A 105 22.64 -33.92 0.24
CA PRO A 105 22.09 -33.14 -0.86
C PRO A 105 23.13 -32.14 -1.41
N ILE A 106 23.19 -32.03 -2.73
CA ILE A 106 24.04 -31.06 -3.45
C ILE A 106 23.25 -30.36 -4.56
N TRP A 107 23.67 -29.16 -4.91
CA TRP A 107 23.22 -28.47 -6.11
C TRP A 107 24.32 -28.47 -7.15
N VAL A 108 23.98 -28.87 -8.37
CA VAL A 108 24.93 -28.87 -9.49
C VAL A 108 24.45 -28.02 -10.65
N SER A 109 25.39 -27.41 -11.38
CA SER A 109 25.15 -26.81 -12.68
C SER A 109 25.56 -27.80 -13.78
N LEU A 110 24.59 -28.29 -14.55
CA LEU A 110 24.83 -29.24 -15.65
C LEU A 110 24.86 -28.53 -17.00
N ASN A 111 25.95 -28.77 -17.74
CA ASN A 111 26.03 -28.59 -19.18
C ASN A 111 26.13 -29.98 -19.84
N ALA A 112 25.34 -30.23 -20.88
CA ALA A 112 25.32 -31.52 -21.57
C ALA A 112 25.19 -31.32 -23.08
N ILE A 113 25.89 -32.12 -23.87
CA ILE A 113 25.85 -32.09 -25.34
C ILE A 113 25.69 -33.52 -25.86
N ALA A 114 24.63 -33.76 -26.63
CA ALA A 114 24.41 -35.05 -27.27
C ALA A 114 25.33 -35.24 -28.48
N LYS A 115 25.92 -36.42 -28.60
CA LYS A 115 26.65 -36.87 -29.79
C LYS A 115 25.84 -37.95 -30.50
N TYR A 116 25.65 -37.77 -31.80
CA TYR A 116 24.83 -38.64 -32.63
C TYR A 116 25.69 -39.64 -33.39
N GLU A 117 25.12 -40.80 -33.68
CA GLU A 117 25.74 -41.79 -34.57
C GLU A 117 25.84 -41.21 -35.99
N GLN A 118 27.02 -41.34 -36.62
CA GLN A 118 27.18 -40.95 -38.01
C GLN A 118 26.59 -42.04 -38.91
N PRO A 119 25.72 -41.72 -39.87
CA PRO A 119 25.21 -42.72 -40.80
C PRO A 119 26.35 -43.27 -41.66
N GLU A 120 26.38 -44.58 -41.87
CA GLU A 120 27.39 -45.25 -42.69
C GLU A 120 27.41 -44.66 -44.11
N LYS A 121 28.61 -44.33 -44.59
CA LYS A 121 28.82 -43.84 -45.97
C LYS A 121 28.57 -44.98 -46.96
N ASN A 122 27.35 -45.07 -47.50
CA ASN A 122 27.12 -45.82 -48.73
C ASN A 122 27.21 -44.86 -49.93
N ASN A 123 28.31 -45.03 -50.69
CA ASN A 123 28.57 -44.54 -52.05
C ASN A 123 28.01 -43.16 -52.46
N GLY A 124 28.89 -42.14 -52.39
CA GLY A 124 28.97 -41.09 -53.41
C GLY A 124 28.09 -39.85 -53.28
N ASN A 125 26.94 -39.89 -52.61
CA ASN A 125 26.10 -38.69 -52.46
C ASN A 125 26.28 -37.99 -51.11
N THR A 126 27.17 -36.98 -51.11
CA THR A 126 27.49 -36.16 -49.94
C THR A 126 26.59 -34.92 -49.89
N VAL A 127 25.28 -35.08 -49.67
CA VAL A 127 24.44 -33.91 -49.34
C VAL A 127 23.32 -34.32 -48.37
N THR A 128 23.25 -33.63 -47.23
CA THR A 128 22.17 -33.60 -46.19
C THR A 128 22.19 -34.51 -44.94
N TYR A 129 23.18 -35.37 -44.68
CA TYR A 129 23.16 -36.20 -43.44
C TYR A 129 23.90 -35.63 -42.23
N ASN A 130 24.74 -34.60 -42.40
CA ASN A 130 25.46 -33.93 -41.31
C ASN A 130 24.78 -32.63 -40.83
N ASN A 131 23.52 -32.38 -41.22
CA ASN A 131 22.78 -31.21 -40.73
C ASN A 131 22.47 -31.39 -39.22
N PRO A 132 22.95 -30.50 -38.34
CA PRO A 132 22.69 -30.57 -36.90
C PRO A 132 21.20 -30.62 -36.54
N GLU A 133 20.33 -29.96 -37.31
CA GLU A 133 18.89 -29.98 -37.07
C GLU A 133 18.23 -31.32 -37.45
N PHE A 134 18.73 -31.96 -38.50
CA PHE A 134 18.26 -33.28 -38.92
C PHE A 134 18.65 -34.36 -37.90
N LEU A 135 19.91 -34.34 -37.44
CA LEU A 135 20.40 -35.26 -36.42
C LEU A 135 19.69 -35.08 -35.07
N ARG A 136 19.33 -33.83 -34.69
CA ARG A 136 18.52 -33.57 -33.49
C ARG A 136 17.14 -34.20 -33.55
N LYS A 137 16.48 -34.19 -34.72
CA LYS A 137 15.12 -34.73 -34.88
C LYS A 137 15.08 -36.25 -35.12
N ASN A 138 16.05 -36.79 -35.86
CA ASN A 138 15.98 -38.16 -36.39
C ASN A 138 17.20 -39.03 -36.05
N GLY A 139 18.24 -38.47 -35.43
CA GLY A 139 19.49 -39.18 -35.13
C GLY A 139 19.41 -39.99 -33.83
N ILE A 140 20.07 -41.14 -33.81
CA ILE A 140 20.25 -41.94 -32.59
C ILE A 140 21.41 -41.31 -31.80
N ILE A 141 21.15 -40.93 -30.54
CA ILE A 141 22.19 -40.42 -29.63
C ILE A 141 23.09 -41.59 -29.25
N LYS A 142 24.39 -41.48 -29.54
CA LYS A 142 25.41 -42.49 -29.21
C LYS A 142 25.88 -42.36 -27.77
N TRP A 143 26.15 -41.13 -27.33
CA TRP A 143 26.44 -40.77 -25.94
C TRP A 143 26.16 -39.29 -25.68
N VAL A 144 26.19 -38.89 -24.42
CA VAL A 144 26.09 -37.49 -24.00
C VAL A 144 27.37 -37.11 -23.26
N ASP A 145 28.02 -36.04 -23.71
CA ASP A 145 29.14 -35.42 -23.00
C ASP A 145 28.58 -34.40 -22.00
N CYS A 146 28.96 -34.53 -20.73
CA CYS A 146 28.41 -33.78 -19.62
C CYS A 146 29.53 -33.09 -18.82
N VAL A 147 29.21 -31.92 -18.29
CA VAL A 147 30.06 -31.11 -17.42
C VAL A 147 29.18 -30.67 -16.24
N ILE A 148 29.60 -31.02 -15.03
CA ILE A 148 28.92 -30.70 -13.76
C ILE A 148 29.84 -29.88 -12.88
N GLU A 149 29.33 -28.77 -12.38
CA GLU A 149 29.98 -27.96 -11.34
C GLU A 149 29.17 -28.07 -10.05
N ASP A 150 29.83 -28.30 -8.92
CA ASP A 150 29.19 -28.19 -7.60
C ASP A 150 28.96 -26.70 -7.27
N ILE A 151 27.69 -26.31 -7.20
CA ILE A 151 27.27 -24.94 -6.90
C ILE A 151 26.56 -24.86 -5.54
N THR A 152 26.73 -25.86 -4.69
CA THR A 152 26.04 -25.98 -3.40
C THR A 152 26.29 -24.78 -2.51
N GLU A 153 27.55 -24.41 -2.26
CA GLU A 153 27.92 -23.25 -1.42
C GLU A 153 27.34 -21.94 -1.97
N ARG A 154 27.40 -21.75 -3.29
CA ARG A 154 26.83 -20.58 -3.97
C ARG A 154 25.31 -20.52 -3.79
N LYS A 155 24.63 -21.65 -3.97
CA LYS A 155 23.17 -21.76 -3.83
C LYS A 155 22.72 -21.54 -2.40
N GLU A 156 23.44 -22.10 -1.43
CA GLU A 156 23.20 -21.91 -0.01
C GLU A 156 23.42 -20.47 0.41
N SER A 157 24.49 -19.82 -0.07
CA SER A 157 24.77 -18.40 0.17
C SER A 157 23.67 -17.50 -0.39
N LEU A 158 23.22 -17.75 -1.63
CA LEU A 158 22.09 -17.04 -2.23
C LEU A 158 20.79 -17.24 -1.45
N ASN A 159 20.51 -18.46 -1.01
CA ASN A 159 19.34 -18.76 -0.20
C ASN A 159 19.41 -18.10 1.18
N ARG A 160 20.61 -18.02 1.78
CA ARG A 160 20.86 -17.33 3.05
C ARG A 160 20.64 -15.83 2.90
N LEU A 161 21.18 -15.21 1.86
CA LEU A 161 20.94 -13.80 1.53
C LEU A 161 19.45 -13.51 1.33
N LYS A 162 18.74 -14.36 0.57
CA LYS A 162 17.27 -14.22 0.41
C LYS A 162 16.52 -14.32 1.74
N LYS A 163 16.92 -15.25 2.62
CA LYS A 163 16.31 -15.38 3.96
C LYS A 163 16.61 -14.17 4.84
N LEU A 164 17.83 -13.62 4.77
CA LEU A 164 18.22 -12.42 5.50
C LEU A 164 17.43 -11.21 5.01
N ASN A 165 17.38 -10.96 3.70
CA ASN A 165 16.60 -9.85 3.13
C ASN A 165 15.13 -9.93 3.53
N LYS A 166 14.51 -11.12 3.43
CA LYS A 166 13.14 -11.34 3.90
C LYS A 166 12.96 -11.12 5.41
N ALA A 167 14.00 -11.32 6.21
CA ALA A 167 13.95 -11.00 7.62
C ALA A 167 14.05 -9.48 7.85
N TYR A 168 14.92 -8.78 7.10
CA TYR A 168 15.05 -7.31 7.15
C TYR A 168 13.79 -6.58 6.70
N GLU A 169 13.07 -7.09 5.69
CA GLU A 169 11.76 -6.57 5.24
C GLU A 169 10.71 -6.53 6.36
N ARG A 170 10.86 -7.31 7.44
CA ARG A 170 9.95 -7.25 8.59
C ARG A 170 10.17 -6.04 9.48
N PHE A 171 11.32 -5.38 9.33
CA PHE A 171 11.73 -4.22 10.11
C PHE A 171 11.69 -2.93 9.29
N VAL A 172 11.81 -3.02 7.96
CA VAL A 172 11.66 -1.89 7.04
C VAL A 172 10.58 -2.22 6.00
N PRO A 173 9.41 -1.57 6.05
CA PRO A 173 8.34 -1.81 5.08
C PRO A 173 8.80 -1.53 3.65
N TYR A 174 8.54 -2.45 2.72
CA TYR A 174 8.86 -2.23 1.30
C TYR A 174 8.13 -1.01 0.72
N GLU A 175 6.91 -0.76 1.20
CA GLU A 175 6.08 0.38 0.81
C GLU A 175 6.70 1.72 1.22
N PHE A 176 7.49 1.77 2.29
CA PHE A 176 8.27 2.96 2.67
C PHE A 176 9.31 3.27 1.58
N LEU A 177 10.11 2.27 1.18
CA LEU A 177 11.12 2.40 0.13
C LEU A 177 10.50 2.82 -1.20
N LYS A 178 9.41 2.15 -1.59
CA LYS A 178 8.66 2.47 -2.80
C LYS A 178 8.13 3.91 -2.77
N THR A 179 7.67 4.39 -1.62
CA THR A 179 7.18 5.77 -1.48
C THR A 179 8.31 6.79 -1.59
N LEU A 180 9.52 6.46 -1.12
CA LEU A 180 10.73 7.26 -1.34
C LEU A 180 11.28 7.18 -2.78
N GLY A 181 10.69 6.37 -3.65
CA GLY A 181 11.19 6.15 -5.01
C GLY A 181 12.47 5.31 -5.06
N LYS A 182 12.73 4.49 -4.03
CA LYS A 182 13.92 3.65 -3.90
C LYS A 182 13.57 2.19 -4.21
N THR A 183 14.49 1.50 -4.89
CA THR A 183 14.33 0.09 -5.26
C THR A 183 14.98 -0.87 -4.27
N SER A 184 16.00 -0.40 -3.56
CA SER A 184 16.74 -1.14 -2.53
C SER A 184 16.87 -0.32 -1.26
N ILE A 185 17.01 -1.00 -0.13
CA ILE A 185 17.42 -0.38 1.13
C ILE A 185 18.83 0.22 1.05
N GLU A 186 19.67 -0.32 0.15
CA GLU A 186 21.02 0.19 -0.12
C GLU A 186 21.01 1.59 -0.74
N ASP A 187 19.90 1.98 -1.39
CA ASP A 187 19.75 3.28 -2.05
C ASP A 187 19.26 4.37 -1.07
N VAL A 188 18.97 4.01 0.18
CA VAL A 188 18.42 4.91 1.19
C VAL A 188 19.55 5.61 1.92
N GLU A 189 19.56 6.94 1.83
CA GLU A 189 20.53 7.80 2.50
C GLU A 189 19.88 8.61 3.62
N LEU A 190 20.71 9.16 4.52
CA LEU A 190 20.25 10.09 5.55
C LEU A 190 19.72 11.37 4.89
N ASN A 191 18.57 11.86 5.37
CA ASN A 191 17.83 13.01 4.82
C ASN A 191 17.10 12.75 3.51
N ASP A 192 17.05 11.50 3.02
CA ASP A 192 16.10 11.13 1.98
C ASP A 192 14.69 11.45 2.48
N ARG A 193 13.94 12.23 1.70
CA ARG A 193 12.60 12.67 2.06
C ARG A 193 11.74 12.92 0.84
N ILE A 194 10.46 12.67 1.00
CA ILE A 194 9.43 13.02 0.05
C ILE A 194 8.28 13.69 0.77
N GLN A 195 7.84 14.84 0.26
CA GLN A 195 6.58 15.43 0.66
C GLN A 195 5.47 14.77 -0.15
N LYS A 196 4.48 14.22 0.53
CA LYS A 196 3.36 13.53 -0.12
C LYS A 196 2.09 13.72 0.68
N LYS A 197 0.95 13.85 -0.01
CA LYS A 197 -0.37 13.79 0.61
C LYS A 197 -0.75 12.33 0.87
N MET A 198 -1.07 12.01 2.12
CA MET A 198 -1.44 10.65 2.52
C MET A 198 -2.52 10.68 3.59
N THR A 199 -3.22 9.56 3.73
CA THR A 199 -4.16 9.34 4.83
C THR A 199 -3.46 8.57 5.94
N VAL A 200 -3.52 9.11 7.16
CA VAL A 200 -2.89 8.55 8.36
C VAL A 200 -3.97 7.94 9.24
N LEU A 201 -3.78 6.69 9.64
CA LEU A 201 -4.64 5.98 10.58
C LEU A 201 -3.86 5.73 11.88
N PHE A 202 -4.45 6.11 13.00
CA PHE A 202 -4.04 5.68 14.33
C PHE A 202 -5.10 4.78 14.93
N SER A 203 -4.70 3.66 15.53
CA SER A 203 -5.57 2.83 16.35
C SER A 203 -4.91 2.51 17.67
N ASP A 204 -5.67 2.49 18.77
CA ASP A 204 -5.18 2.17 20.12
C ASP A 204 -6.17 1.33 20.91
N ILE A 205 -5.71 0.46 21.82
CA ILE A 205 -6.61 -0.36 22.64
C ILE A 205 -7.11 0.46 23.82
N ARG A 206 -8.42 0.45 24.03
CA ARG A 206 -9.04 1.12 25.17
C ARG A 206 -8.58 0.53 26.49
N LEU A 207 -8.17 1.42 27.39
CA LEU A 207 -7.76 1.08 28.75
C LEU A 207 -6.62 0.03 28.77
N PHE A 208 -5.74 0.06 27.77
CA PHE A 208 -4.64 -0.88 27.64
C PHE A 208 -3.71 -0.91 28.88
N SER A 209 -3.39 0.25 29.47
CA SER A 209 -2.59 0.31 30.69
C SER A 209 -3.23 -0.50 31.82
N THR A 210 -4.53 -0.34 32.05
CA THR A 210 -5.27 -1.09 33.07
C THR A 210 -5.36 -2.59 32.75
N LEU A 211 -5.37 -2.95 31.46
CA LEU A 211 -5.36 -4.33 31.02
C LEU A 211 -3.97 -4.98 31.23
N SER A 212 -2.90 -4.27 30.87
CA SER A 212 -1.51 -4.75 30.94
C SER A 212 -0.99 -4.83 32.38
N GLU A 213 -1.43 -3.97 33.29
CA GLU A 213 -1.14 -4.06 34.74
C GLU A 213 -1.58 -5.39 35.37
N ARG A 214 -2.53 -6.10 34.74
CA ARG A 214 -3.04 -7.40 35.21
C ARG A 214 -2.37 -8.59 34.53
N MET A 215 -1.42 -8.34 33.64
CA MET A 215 -0.70 -9.37 32.87
C MET A 215 0.76 -9.44 33.33
N THR A 216 1.34 -10.63 33.30
CA THR A 216 2.80 -10.75 33.31
C THR A 216 3.39 -10.15 32.01
N PRO A 217 4.66 -9.74 31.99
CA PRO A 217 5.30 -9.24 30.77
C PRO A 217 5.18 -10.21 29.60
N GLU A 218 5.33 -11.53 29.83
CA GLU A 218 5.21 -12.55 28.79
C GLU A 218 3.77 -12.64 28.23
N GLU A 219 2.76 -12.62 29.10
CA GLU A 219 1.35 -12.58 28.68
C GLU A 219 1.04 -11.32 27.89
N ASN A 220 1.56 -10.16 28.32
CA ASN A 220 1.37 -8.90 27.61
C ASN A 220 2.00 -8.94 26.21
N PHE A 221 3.24 -9.46 26.08
CA PHE A 221 3.89 -9.64 24.78
C PHE A 221 3.11 -10.60 23.86
N LYS A 222 2.61 -11.72 24.38
CA LYS A 222 1.76 -12.65 23.62
C LYS A 222 0.45 -12.00 23.21
N PHE A 223 -0.15 -11.19 24.09
CA PHE A 223 -1.38 -10.48 23.82
C PHE A 223 -1.21 -9.44 22.71
N ILE A 224 -0.21 -8.55 22.81
CA ILE A 224 0.06 -7.53 21.78
C ILE A 224 0.29 -8.21 20.43
N ASN A 225 1.19 -9.21 20.36
CA ASN A 225 1.47 -9.91 19.11
C ASN A 225 0.24 -10.62 18.54
N SER A 226 -0.59 -11.23 19.41
CA SER A 226 -1.87 -11.83 19.01
C SER A 226 -2.81 -10.78 18.42
N TYR A 227 -3.03 -9.66 19.10
CA TYR A 227 -3.87 -8.57 18.61
C TYR A 227 -3.35 -8.00 17.27
N LEU A 228 -2.07 -7.63 17.20
CA LEU A 228 -1.45 -7.05 16.00
C LEU A 228 -1.48 -8.01 14.81
N SER A 229 -1.37 -9.33 15.03
CA SER A 229 -1.50 -10.32 13.95
C SER A 229 -2.89 -10.38 13.32
N HIS A 230 -3.93 -9.91 14.01
CA HIS A 230 -5.29 -9.82 13.49
C HIS A 230 -5.55 -8.48 12.79
N MET A 231 -4.95 -7.39 13.29
CA MET A 231 -5.19 -6.04 12.78
C MET A 231 -4.27 -5.66 11.62
N GLY A 232 -2.98 -6.00 11.72
CA GLY A 232 -1.97 -5.60 10.75
C GLY A 232 -2.20 -6.09 9.30
N PRO A 233 -2.75 -7.29 9.05
CA PRO A 233 -3.12 -7.72 7.70
C PRO A 233 -4.16 -6.80 7.04
N LEU A 234 -5.11 -6.25 7.79
CA LEU A 234 -6.20 -5.43 7.24
C LEU A 234 -5.71 -4.10 6.67
N VAL A 235 -4.63 -3.53 7.24
CA VAL A 235 -3.97 -2.36 6.66
C VAL A 235 -3.42 -2.69 5.26
N ARG A 236 -2.74 -3.83 5.11
CA ARG A 236 -2.14 -4.25 3.83
C ARG A 236 -3.16 -4.71 2.81
N GLU A 237 -4.22 -5.37 3.24
CA GLU A 237 -5.34 -5.79 2.38
C GLU A 237 -6.06 -4.60 1.73
N HIS A 238 -5.95 -3.41 2.32
CA HIS A 238 -6.49 -2.15 1.79
C HIS A 238 -5.38 -1.18 1.37
N ASN A 239 -4.29 -1.68 0.76
CA ASN A 239 -3.22 -0.87 0.14
C ASN A 239 -2.50 0.13 1.07
N GLY A 240 -2.61 -0.03 2.38
CA GLY A 240 -1.83 0.71 3.36
C GLY A 240 -0.59 -0.06 3.79
N PHE A 241 0.30 0.63 4.51
CA PHE A 241 1.39 0.00 5.23
C PHE A 241 1.49 0.53 6.66
N ILE A 242 2.01 -0.31 7.54
CA ILE A 242 2.24 0.05 8.94
C ILE A 242 3.59 0.76 9.00
N ASP A 243 3.58 2.01 9.45
CA ASP A 243 4.79 2.78 9.68
C ASP A 243 5.50 2.26 10.94
N LYS A 244 4.77 2.21 12.06
CA LYS A 244 5.27 1.64 13.31
C LYS A 244 4.16 1.19 14.25
N PHE A 245 4.55 0.31 15.17
CA PHE A 245 3.79 -0.02 16.37
C PHE A 245 4.30 0.82 17.54
N ILE A 246 3.40 1.42 18.31
CA ILE A 246 3.73 2.23 19.49
C ILE A 246 3.05 1.57 20.69
N GLY A 247 3.69 0.56 21.26
CA GLY A 247 3.04 -0.30 22.26
C GLY A 247 1.94 -1.13 21.62
N ASP A 248 0.70 -0.92 22.06
CA ASP A 248 -0.51 -1.51 21.47
C ASP A 248 -1.10 -0.68 20.32
N SER A 249 -0.60 0.54 20.11
CA SER A 249 -1.09 1.40 19.05
C SER A 249 -0.50 1.05 17.69
N ILE A 250 -1.30 1.22 16.64
CA ILE A 250 -0.92 1.04 15.23
C ILE A 250 -0.93 2.41 14.56
N MET A 251 0.18 2.79 13.93
CA MET A 251 0.24 3.91 12.99
C MET A 251 0.41 3.36 11.57
N ALA A 252 -0.54 3.69 10.69
CA ALA A 252 -0.55 3.26 9.31
C ALA A 252 -0.74 4.41 8.32
N LEU A 253 -0.18 4.25 7.13
CA LEU A 253 -0.20 5.24 6.06
C LEU A 253 -0.83 4.65 4.79
N PHE A 254 -1.65 5.46 4.14
CA PHE A 254 -2.34 5.11 2.89
C PHE A 254 -2.04 6.19 1.86
N GLY A 255 -1.30 5.82 0.82
CA GLY A 255 -0.76 6.75 -0.17
C GLY A 255 -1.54 6.84 -1.48
N ILE A 256 -2.69 6.17 -1.58
CA ILE A 256 -3.53 6.12 -2.78
C ILE A 256 -4.82 6.90 -2.53
N ASN A 257 -5.75 6.35 -1.75
CA ASN A 257 -7.06 6.97 -1.48
C ASN A 257 -7.38 6.97 0.03
N ALA A 258 -8.23 7.90 0.47
CA ALA A 258 -8.72 7.92 1.87
C ALA A 258 -9.71 6.78 2.17
N ASP A 259 -10.44 6.31 1.15
CA ASP A 259 -11.39 5.21 1.20
C ASP A 259 -10.75 3.91 1.70
N ASP A 260 -9.50 3.68 1.32
CA ASP A 260 -8.70 2.52 1.73
C ASP A 260 -8.46 2.53 3.25
N ALA A 261 -8.15 3.69 3.84
CA ALA A 261 -7.95 3.83 5.28
C ALA A 261 -9.25 3.60 6.06
N VAL A 262 -10.37 4.16 5.57
CA VAL A 262 -11.70 3.97 6.18
C VAL A 262 -12.13 2.50 6.09
N SER A 263 -11.93 1.87 4.95
CA SER A 263 -12.24 0.44 4.75
C SER A 263 -11.40 -0.46 5.64
N ALA A 264 -10.10 -0.16 5.77
CA ALA A 264 -9.22 -0.86 6.70
C ALA A 264 -9.71 -0.75 8.15
N ALA A 265 -10.10 0.45 8.58
CA ALA A 265 -10.62 0.70 9.92
C ALA A 265 -11.93 -0.05 10.20
N ILE A 266 -12.88 -0.02 9.26
CA ILE A 266 -14.12 -0.81 9.34
C ILE A 266 -13.79 -2.31 9.43
N GLY A 267 -12.84 -2.77 8.61
CA GLY A 267 -12.32 -4.14 8.66
C GLY A 267 -11.75 -4.49 10.03
N MET A 268 -10.98 -3.58 10.65
CA MET A 268 -10.37 -3.77 11.97
C MET A 268 -11.44 -3.92 13.05
N LEU A 269 -12.47 -3.09 13.04
CA LEU A 269 -13.60 -3.18 13.97
C LEU A 269 -14.36 -4.49 13.81
N ASN A 270 -14.66 -4.91 12.58
CA ASN A 270 -15.34 -6.18 12.31
C ASN A 270 -14.49 -7.40 12.71
N LYS A 271 -13.17 -7.34 12.47
CA LYS A 271 -12.23 -8.38 12.90
C LYS A 271 -12.10 -8.44 14.42
N LEU A 272 -12.17 -7.28 15.09
CA LEU A 272 -12.13 -7.17 16.55
C LEU A 272 -13.32 -7.90 17.19
N LYS A 273 -14.53 -7.79 16.62
CA LYS A 273 -15.71 -8.55 17.09
C LYS A 273 -15.41 -10.06 17.14
N LYS A 274 -14.89 -10.62 16.04
CA LYS A 274 -14.50 -12.04 15.94
C LYS A 274 -13.35 -12.41 16.89
N TYR A 275 -12.36 -11.52 17.03
CA TYR A 275 -11.26 -11.72 17.98
C TYR A 275 -11.77 -11.78 19.43
N ASN A 276 -12.70 -10.89 19.79
CA ASN A 276 -13.33 -10.84 21.10
C ASN A 276 -14.17 -12.08 21.43
N GLU A 277 -14.83 -12.70 20.45
CA GLU A 277 -15.48 -14.01 20.65
C GLU A 277 -14.47 -15.08 21.08
N GLY A 278 -13.31 -15.13 20.42
CA GLY A 278 -12.21 -16.03 20.77
C GLY A 278 -11.67 -15.77 22.18
N ARG A 279 -11.46 -14.50 22.53
CA ARG A 279 -11.06 -14.08 23.88
C ARG A 279 -12.07 -14.54 24.93
N LYS A 280 -13.36 -14.30 24.69
CA LYS A 280 -14.45 -14.69 25.60
C LYS A 280 -14.49 -16.20 25.82
N ARG A 281 -14.32 -17.01 24.76
CA ARG A 281 -14.23 -18.48 24.87
C ARG A 281 -13.02 -18.94 25.69
N ALA A 282 -11.92 -18.21 25.64
CA ALA A 282 -10.72 -18.47 26.42
C ALA A 282 -10.75 -17.86 27.84
N GLY A 283 -11.88 -17.27 28.28
CA GLY A 283 -12.02 -16.67 29.61
C GLY A 283 -11.40 -15.27 29.75
N TYR A 284 -10.91 -14.67 28.67
CA TYR A 284 -10.37 -13.32 28.67
C TYR A 284 -11.48 -12.28 28.47
N ARG A 285 -11.27 -11.08 29.03
CA ARG A 285 -12.13 -9.92 28.77
C ARG A 285 -12.01 -9.48 27.31
N THR A 286 -13.13 -9.05 26.75
CA THR A 286 -13.16 -8.38 25.44
C THR A 286 -12.42 -7.05 25.54
N ILE A 287 -11.93 -6.59 24.39
CA ILE A 287 -11.24 -5.31 24.24
C ILE A 287 -11.99 -4.42 23.24
N GLU A 288 -11.79 -3.12 23.36
CA GLU A 288 -12.28 -2.12 22.42
C GLU A 288 -11.09 -1.36 21.86
N ILE A 289 -11.25 -0.75 20.69
CA ILE A 289 -10.22 0.09 20.08
C ILE A 289 -10.81 1.44 19.70
N GLY A 290 -9.99 2.48 19.79
CA GLY A 290 -10.23 3.76 19.13
C GLY A 290 -9.49 3.79 17.80
N ILE A 291 -10.08 4.40 16.78
CA ILE A 291 -9.44 4.65 15.49
C ILE A 291 -9.66 6.10 15.07
N GLY A 292 -8.58 6.82 14.79
CA GLY A 292 -8.60 8.18 14.25
C GLY A 292 -7.94 8.26 12.89
N ILE A 293 -8.60 8.91 11.93
CA ILE A 293 -8.08 9.03 10.55
C ILE A 293 -8.06 10.49 10.11
N ASN A 294 -6.89 10.95 9.67
CA ASN A 294 -6.71 12.28 9.08
C ASN A 294 -5.98 12.20 7.74
N THR A 295 -6.41 13.00 6.77
CA THR A 295 -5.71 13.17 5.49
C THR A 295 -4.97 14.49 5.47
N GLY A 296 -3.76 14.51 4.92
CA GLY A 296 -3.02 15.75 4.73
C GLY A 296 -1.61 15.52 4.19
N THR A 297 -0.95 16.63 3.89
CA THR A 297 0.42 16.63 3.40
C THR A 297 1.39 16.28 4.53
N LEU A 298 2.31 15.37 4.27
CA LEU A 298 3.32 14.93 5.22
C LEU A 298 4.68 14.78 4.55
N ILE A 299 5.75 14.83 5.36
CA ILE A 299 7.09 14.48 4.92
C ILE A 299 7.39 13.07 5.43
N LEU A 300 7.56 12.13 4.51
CA LEU A 300 8.08 10.79 4.78
C LEU A 300 9.57 10.80 4.48
N GLY A 301 10.42 10.33 5.40
CA GLY A 301 11.86 10.33 5.18
C GLY A 301 12.66 9.60 6.24
N THR A 302 13.98 9.69 6.13
CA THR A 302 14.92 9.14 7.10
C THR A 302 15.44 10.23 8.04
N VAL A 303 15.49 9.91 9.32
CA VAL A 303 16.10 10.76 10.36
C VAL A 303 17.01 9.89 11.23
N GLY A 304 18.10 10.46 11.73
CA GLY A 304 19.03 9.75 12.61
C GLY A 304 20.47 10.22 12.44
N GLU A 305 21.39 9.29 12.57
CA GLU A 305 22.84 9.49 12.37
C GLU A 305 23.39 8.41 11.42
N ALA A 306 24.68 8.48 11.09
CA ALA A 306 25.31 7.66 10.05
C ALA A 306 25.13 6.15 10.25
N ASP A 307 25.16 5.69 11.50
CA ASP A 307 25.08 4.27 11.87
C ASP A 307 23.66 3.84 12.27
N ARG A 308 22.73 4.79 12.40
CA ARG A 308 21.34 4.55 12.80
C ARG A 308 20.38 5.52 12.13
N MET A 309 19.71 5.03 11.09
CA MET A 309 18.59 5.71 10.44
C MET A 309 17.26 5.10 10.87
N GLU A 310 16.25 5.95 11.05
CA GLU A 310 14.86 5.55 11.26
C GLU A 310 13.99 6.19 10.18
N GLY A 311 13.15 5.37 9.54
CA GLY A 311 12.05 5.87 8.72
C GLY A 311 11.01 6.56 9.60
N THR A 312 10.66 7.79 9.25
CA THR A 312 9.73 8.59 10.03
C THR A 312 8.83 9.44 9.16
N VAL A 313 7.71 9.83 9.75
CA VAL A 313 6.77 10.77 9.17
C VAL A 313 6.70 12.00 10.05
N ILE A 314 6.87 13.17 9.45
CA ILE A 314 6.77 14.45 10.14
C ILE A 314 5.63 15.25 9.51
N SER A 315 4.55 15.46 10.26
CA SER A 315 3.46 16.34 9.86
C SER A 315 2.50 16.66 11.00
N ASP A 316 1.85 17.81 10.91
CA ASP A 316 0.64 18.12 11.68
C ASP A 316 -0.54 17.16 11.34
N ALA A 317 -0.57 16.60 10.13
CA ALA A 317 -1.56 15.61 9.73
C ALA A 317 -1.49 14.31 10.58
N VAL A 318 -0.26 13.87 10.89
CA VAL A 318 -0.02 12.71 11.78
C VAL A 318 -0.51 13.01 13.19
N ASN A 319 -0.17 14.19 13.71
CA ASN A 319 -0.60 14.63 15.04
C ASN A 319 -2.13 14.76 15.13
N THR A 320 -2.78 15.19 14.04
CA THR A 320 -4.24 15.31 13.97
C THR A 320 -4.89 13.92 14.03
N ALA A 321 -4.42 12.94 13.23
CA ALA A 321 -4.93 11.57 13.29
C ALA A 321 -4.80 10.96 14.70
N ALA A 322 -3.63 11.10 15.34
CA ALA A 322 -3.40 10.60 16.70
C ALA A 322 -4.32 11.25 17.75
N ARG A 323 -4.74 12.50 17.53
CA ARG A 323 -5.66 13.19 18.44
C ARG A 323 -7.11 12.83 18.18
N LEU A 324 -7.49 12.60 16.92
CA LEU A 324 -8.79 12.04 16.58
C LEU A 324 -8.98 10.67 17.23
N GLU A 325 -7.94 9.82 17.20
CA GLU A 325 -7.95 8.56 17.93
C GLU A 325 -8.25 8.84 19.40
N LYS A 326 -7.57 9.76 20.06
CA LYS A 326 -7.88 10.05 21.48
C LYS A 326 -9.30 10.57 21.71
N LEU A 327 -9.83 11.37 20.79
CA LEU A 327 -11.19 11.93 20.85
C LEU A 327 -12.26 10.85 20.74
N THR A 328 -11.99 9.72 20.10
CA THR A 328 -12.91 8.58 20.05
C THR A 328 -13.37 8.18 21.47
N LYS A 329 -12.53 8.35 22.51
CA LYS A 329 -12.88 8.10 23.92
C LYS A 329 -13.89 9.13 24.44
N THR A 330 -13.72 10.39 24.07
CA THR A 330 -14.59 11.50 24.49
C THR A 330 -15.97 11.39 23.88
N TYR A 331 -16.06 11.00 22.61
CA TYR A 331 -17.33 10.82 21.89
C TYR A 331 -17.89 9.40 22.01
N LYS A 332 -17.18 8.48 22.69
CA LYS A 332 -17.58 7.09 22.90
C LYS A 332 -17.95 6.35 21.59
N THR A 333 -17.27 6.68 20.50
CA THR A 333 -17.43 6.01 19.20
C THR A 333 -16.10 5.38 18.79
N PRO A 334 -16.07 4.22 18.10
CA PRO A 334 -14.82 3.54 17.80
C PRO A 334 -14.01 4.17 16.65
N LEU A 335 -14.63 4.93 15.75
CA LEU A 335 -13.97 5.44 14.54
C LEU A 335 -14.36 6.89 14.23
N LEU A 336 -13.35 7.76 14.23
CA LEU A 336 -13.47 9.17 13.86
C LEU A 336 -12.59 9.52 12.66
N ILE A 337 -13.12 10.36 11.78
CA ILE A 337 -12.38 10.94 10.66
C ILE A 337 -12.45 12.47 10.71
N SER A 338 -11.39 13.14 10.24
CA SER A 338 -11.40 14.58 9.99
C SER A 338 -12.24 14.95 8.77
N GLU A 339 -12.63 16.22 8.67
CA GLU A 339 -13.13 16.84 7.43
C GLU A 339 -12.21 16.61 6.23
N TYR A 340 -10.88 16.69 6.40
CA TYR A 340 -9.94 16.47 5.30
C TYR A 340 -10.02 15.05 4.75
N THR A 341 -10.21 14.07 5.64
CA THR A 341 -10.46 12.68 5.24
C THR A 341 -11.80 12.58 4.54
N PHE A 342 -12.87 13.13 5.12
CA PHE A 342 -14.21 13.10 4.56
C PHE A 342 -14.25 13.67 3.13
N HIS A 343 -13.64 14.84 2.90
CA HIS A 343 -13.57 15.46 1.58
C HIS A 343 -12.57 14.79 0.62
N SER A 344 -11.69 13.92 1.12
CA SER A 344 -10.80 13.12 0.29
C SER A 344 -11.36 11.73 -0.05
N LEU A 345 -12.56 11.38 0.44
CA LEU A 345 -13.24 10.14 0.11
C LEU A 345 -13.79 10.19 -1.30
N GLN A 346 -13.47 9.17 -2.08
CA GLN A 346 -13.93 9.03 -3.45
C GLN A 346 -15.28 8.31 -3.59
N LYS A 347 -15.69 7.60 -2.54
CA LYS A 347 -16.95 6.85 -2.50
C LYS A 347 -17.64 7.10 -1.16
N SER A 348 -17.82 8.36 -0.82
CA SER A 348 -18.45 8.77 0.44
C SER A 348 -19.82 8.10 0.66
N SER A 349 -20.57 7.83 -0.40
CA SER A 349 -21.87 7.12 -0.37
C SER A 349 -21.79 5.66 0.08
N ASP A 350 -20.62 5.02 -0.02
CA ASP A 350 -20.42 3.63 0.40
C ASP A 350 -20.25 3.54 1.93
N PHE A 351 -20.02 4.67 2.59
CA PHE A 351 -19.79 4.77 4.02
C PHE A 351 -20.98 5.41 4.74
N ALA A 352 -21.26 4.92 5.95
CA ALA A 352 -22.26 5.49 6.83
C ALA A 352 -21.56 6.51 7.73
N ILE A 353 -21.70 7.78 7.33
CA ILE A 353 -20.97 8.92 7.90
C ILE A 353 -21.97 9.89 8.52
N ARG A 354 -21.62 10.46 9.67
CA ARG A 354 -22.34 11.61 10.23
C ARG A 354 -21.43 12.62 10.88
N PHE A 355 -21.74 13.89 10.71
CA PHE A 355 -21.07 14.98 11.42
C PHE A 355 -21.41 14.92 12.91
N ILE A 356 -20.40 14.95 13.78
CA ILE A 356 -20.63 14.88 15.23
C ILE A 356 -20.21 16.13 15.99
N ASP A 357 -19.14 16.82 15.62
CA ASP A 357 -18.68 18.03 16.33
C ASP A 357 -17.66 18.84 15.52
N ARG A 358 -17.36 20.05 15.99
CA ARG A 358 -16.21 20.87 15.61
C ARG A 358 -15.30 21.04 16.82
N VAL A 359 -14.03 20.67 16.67
CA VAL A 359 -13.08 20.63 17.77
C VAL A 359 -11.81 21.42 17.45
N LEU A 360 -11.35 22.24 18.41
CA LEU A 360 -10.02 22.82 18.34
C LEU A 360 -9.00 21.81 18.86
N VAL A 361 -8.23 21.25 17.93
CA VAL A 361 -7.18 20.30 18.24
C VAL A 361 -5.94 21.07 18.69
N LYS A 362 -5.39 20.74 19.87
CA LYS A 362 -4.23 21.44 20.47
C LYS A 362 -3.09 21.63 19.46
N GLY A 363 -2.65 22.85 19.21
CA GLY A 363 -1.58 23.13 18.23
C GLY A 363 -2.09 23.51 16.84
N ARG A 364 -3.40 23.50 16.63
CA ARG A 364 -4.06 24.25 15.55
C ARG A 364 -4.69 25.51 16.10
N ASN A 365 -4.76 26.52 15.24
CA ASN A 365 -5.46 27.78 15.52
C ASN A 365 -6.92 27.74 15.05
N GLU A 366 -7.24 26.82 14.13
CA GLU A 366 -8.57 26.68 13.54
C GLU A 366 -9.20 25.35 13.98
N PRO A 367 -10.50 25.36 14.33
CA PRO A 367 -11.24 24.15 14.63
C PRO A 367 -11.44 23.31 13.38
N ILE A 368 -11.52 21.99 13.56
CA ILE A 368 -11.79 21.04 12.48
C ILE A 368 -13.13 20.36 12.73
N SER A 369 -13.89 20.12 11.66
CA SER A 369 -15.07 19.26 11.69
C SER A 369 -14.64 17.78 11.82
N ILE A 370 -15.34 17.03 12.66
CA ILE A 370 -15.10 15.60 12.87
C ILE A 370 -16.37 14.79 12.61
N TYR A 371 -16.17 13.62 12.02
CA TYR A 371 -17.23 12.74 11.58
C TYR A 371 -17.05 11.35 12.18
N GLU A 372 -18.17 10.74 12.55
CA GLU A 372 -18.22 9.32 12.92
C GLU A 372 -18.47 8.46 11.68
N ILE A 373 -17.77 7.34 11.59
CA ILE A 373 -18.07 6.26 10.66
C ILE A 373 -18.67 5.11 11.46
N PHE A 374 -19.95 4.83 11.24
CA PHE A 374 -20.72 3.85 12.04
C PHE A 374 -21.05 2.57 11.28
N ASN A 375 -20.37 2.30 10.15
CA ASN A 375 -20.55 1.06 9.35
C ASN A 375 -20.33 -0.24 10.14
N ALA A 376 -19.53 -0.20 11.22
CA ALA A 376 -19.19 -1.37 12.01
C ALA A 376 -20.08 -1.55 13.25
N ASP A 377 -21.13 -0.74 13.40
CA ASP A 377 -22.08 -0.88 14.51
C ASP A 377 -22.86 -2.20 14.42
N GLU A 378 -23.56 -2.57 15.50
CA GLU A 378 -24.51 -3.68 15.44
C GLU A 378 -25.66 -3.36 14.47
N PRO A 379 -26.23 -4.34 13.75
CA PRO A 379 -27.20 -4.08 12.69
C PRO A 379 -28.37 -3.18 13.10
N ASP A 380 -28.91 -3.38 14.31
CA ASP A 380 -30.03 -2.60 14.82
C ASP A 380 -29.64 -1.13 15.10
N ILE A 381 -28.44 -0.91 15.64
CA ILE A 381 -27.90 0.43 15.92
C ILE A 381 -27.58 1.14 14.59
N PHE A 382 -26.99 0.42 13.64
CA PHE A 382 -26.67 0.93 12.32
C PHE A 382 -27.93 1.44 11.60
N GLU A 383 -28.99 0.63 11.52
CA GLU A 383 -30.23 1.02 10.87
C GLU A 383 -30.94 2.15 11.61
N ALA A 384 -30.92 2.13 12.95
CA ALA A 384 -31.45 3.24 13.75
C ALA A 384 -30.73 4.55 13.42
N LYS A 385 -29.39 4.59 13.57
CA LYS A 385 -28.55 5.76 13.24
C LYS A 385 -28.79 6.26 11.82
N ARG A 386 -28.85 5.34 10.86
CA ARG A 386 -29.11 5.66 9.45
C ARG A 386 -30.47 6.32 9.26
N SER A 387 -31.52 5.80 9.90
CA SER A 387 -32.89 6.31 9.75
C SER A 387 -33.05 7.76 10.23
N TYR A 388 -32.41 8.12 11.35
CA TYR A 388 -32.55 9.44 11.96
C TYR A 388 -31.39 10.40 11.67
N ASN A 389 -30.41 10.03 10.84
CA ASN A 389 -29.18 10.80 10.67
C ASN A 389 -29.43 12.27 10.35
N HIS A 390 -30.38 12.57 9.48
CA HIS A 390 -30.78 13.94 9.13
C HIS A 390 -31.28 14.75 10.35
N LEU A 391 -32.05 14.13 11.25
CA LEU A 391 -32.49 14.76 12.51
C LEU A 391 -31.34 14.97 13.48
N PHE A 392 -30.40 14.01 13.53
CA PHE A 392 -29.19 14.13 14.34
C PHE A 392 -28.32 15.30 13.87
N GLU A 393 -28.06 15.41 12.57
CA GLU A 393 -27.33 16.54 11.97
C GLU A 393 -28.03 17.88 12.26
N THR A 394 -29.37 17.90 12.19
CA THR A 394 -30.17 19.09 12.55
C THR A 394 -29.99 19.46 14.02
N ALA A 395 -29.96 18.47 14.92
CA ALA A 395 -29.73 18.70 16.34
C ALA A 395 -28.32 19.25 16.60
N MET A 396 -27.30 18.72 15.90
CA MET A 396 -25.93 19.23 15.96
C MET A 396 -25.88 20.68 15.45
N TYR A 397 -26.58 21.01 14.37
CA TYR A 397 -26.67 22.39 13.89
C TYR A 397 -27.23 23.32 14.99
N HIS A 398 -28.36 22.97 15.60
CA HIS A 398 -28.93 23.77 16.69
C HIS A 398 -27.95 23.91 17.86
N PHE A 399 -27.19 22.85 18.16
CA PHE A 399 -26.16 22.88 19.20
C PHE A 399 -25.04 23.89 18.86
N HIS A 400 -24.51 23.85 17.65
CA HIS A 400 -23.45 24.76 17.20
C HIS A 400 -23.92 26.21 17.10
N TYR A 401 -25.17 26.45 16.70
CA TYR A 401 -25.77 27.80 16.62
C TYR A 401 -26.41 28.27 17.94
N GLN A 402 -26.07 27.63 19.06
CA GLN A 402 -26.47 28.01 20.42
C GLN A 402 -27.98 27.93 20.72
N ASP A 403 -28.76 27.24 19.88
CA ASP A 403 -30.18 26.97 20.06
C ASP A 403 -30.38 25.68 20.90
N MET A 404 -29.92 25.74 22.16
CA MET A 404 -29.74 24.57 23.03
C MET A 404 -31.03 23.84 23.38
N GLU A 405 -32.16 24.55 23.47
CA GLU A 405 -33.45 23.94 23.79
C GLU A 405 -33.89 23.00 22.67
N GLN A 406 -33.84 23.46 21.42
CA GLN A 406 -34.20 22.72 20.23
C GLN A 406 -33.24 21.53 20.01
N ALA A 407 -31.93 21.77 20.16
CA ALA A 407 -30.93 20.70 20.11
C ALA A 407 -31.24 19.57 21.11
N ARG A 408 -31.52 19.93 22.37
CA ARG A 408 -31.82 18.95 23.43
C ARG A 408 -33.15 18.23 23.20
N THR A 409 -34.17 18.93 22.70
CA THR A 409 -35.46 18.31 22.38
C THR A 409 -35.29 17.24 21.30
N LEU A 410 -34.59 17.56 20.20
CA LEU A 410 -34.30 16.58 19.15
C LEU A 410 -33.46 15.42 19.71
N LEU A 411 -32.37 15.70 20.42
CA LEU A 411 -31.50 14.66 20.98
C LEU A 411 -32.21 13.74 21.97
N ARG A 412 -33.15 14.25 22.78
CA ARG A 412 -33.97 13.41 23.68
C ARG A 412 -34.88 12.47 22.90
N ALA A 413 -35.55 12.97 21.86
CA ALA A 413 -36.40 12.14 21.00
C ALA A 413 -35.58 11.04 20.30
N LEU A 414 -34.38 11.37 19.82
CA LEU A 414 -33.48 10.39 19.21
C LEU A 414 -32.94 9.37 20.23
N SER A 415 -32.65 9.80 21.46
CA SER A 415 -32.21 8.92 22.54
C SER A 415 -33.29 7.91 22.97
N GLU A 416 -34.57 8.24 22.80
CA GLU A 416 -35.67 7.28 23.02
C GLU A 416 -35.72 6.21 21.92
N GLN A 417 -35.35 6.57 20.69
CA GLN A 417 -35.29 5.64 19.55
C GLN A 417 -34.06 4.72 19.60
N CYS A 418 -32.90 5.23 20.03
CA CYS A 418 -31.66 4.47 20.16
C CYS A 418 -30.88 4.90 21.41
N PRO A 419 -31.16 4.32 22.59
CA PRO A 419 -30.46 4.62 23.84
C PRO A 419 -28.96 4.28 23.81
N GLU A 420 -28.55 3.35 22.94
CA GLU A 420 -27.17 2.88 22.78
C GLU A 420 -26.28 3.85 21.98
N ASP A 421 -26.87 4.90 21.39
CA ASP A 421 -26.08 5.93 20.71
C ASP A 421 -25.35 6.83 21.73
N ALA A 422 -24.13 6.43 22.03
CA ALA A 422 -23.29 7.07 23.02
C ALA A 422 -22.93 8.53 22.68
N VAL A 423 -23.00 8.93 21.40
CA VAL A 423 -22.79 10.33 20.98
C VAL A 423 -23.94 11.20 21.47
N ILE A 424 -25.19 10.73 21.33
CA ILE A 424 -26.38 11.44 21.82
C ILE A 424 -26.32 11.57 23.34
N GLU A 425 -26.04 10.47 24.05
CA GLU A 425 -25.88 10.45 25.51
C GLU A 425 -24.86 11.50 25.96
N ARG A 426 -23.72 11.60 25.26
CA ARG A 426 -22.65 12.55 25.56
C ARG A 426 -23.10 14.01 25.45
N TYR A 427 -23.95 14.36 24.48
CA TYR A 427 -24.49 15.71 24.34
C TYR A 427 -25.59 16.02 25.37
N LEU A 428 -26.36 15.01 25.79
CA LEU A 428 -27.41 15.18 26.80
C LEU A 428 -26.86 15.27 28.23
N THR A 429 -25.78 14.53 28.54
CA THR A 429 -25.23 14.42 29.90
C THR A 429 -24.16 15.44 30.23
N SER A 430 -23.40 15.93 29.24
CA SER A 430 -22.41 16.95 29.53
C SER A 430 -23.08 18.31 29.77
N PRO A 431 -22.76 18.99 30.88
CA PRO A 431 -23.08 20.41 30.98
C PRO A 431 -22.31 21.08 29.85
N SER A 432 -23.03 21.48 28.79
CA SER A 432 -22.46 22.14 27.63
C SER A 432 -21.76 23.41 28.11
N ASN A 433 -20.45 23.30 28.36
CA ASN A 433 -19.61 24.44 28.66
C ASN A 433 -19.63 25.27 27.38
N ARG A 434 -20.42 26.35 27.39
CA ARG A 434 -20.59 27.30 26.28
C ARG A 434 -19.25 27.78 25.69
N SER A 435 -18.15 27.60 26.43
CA SER A 435 -16.79 27.97 26.08
C SER A 435 -16.10 27.12 25.00
N ASN A 436 -16.64 25.94 24.63
CA ASN A 436 -16.00 25.03 23.66
C ASN A 436 -16.86 24.77 22.40
N ILE A 437 -17.80 25.65 22.07
CA ILE A 437 -18.53 25.56 20.79
C ILE A 437 -17.66 26.25 19.74
N PHE A 438 -17.09 25.45 18.84
CA PHE A 438 -16.34 25.97 17.73
C PHE A 438 -17.23 26.11 16.49
N PHE A 439 -17.14 27.27 15.86
CA PHE A 439 -17.78 27.59 14.60
C PHE A 439 -16.84 27.24 13.45
N SER A 440 -17.38 27.10 12.24
CA SER A 440 -16.53 26.93 11.07
C SER A 440 -15.62 28.17 10.96
N PRO A 441 -14.32 28.00 10.63
CA PRO A 441 -13.41 29.12 10.38
C PRO A 441 -13.96 30.12 9.35
N TRP A 442 -14.92 29.67 8.54
CA TRP A 442 -15.52 30.37 7.42
C TRP A 442 -16.83 31.10 7.80
N GLN A 443 -17.52 30.69 8.86
CA GLN A 443 -18.84 31.25 9.27
C GLN A 443 -18.81 32.74 9.66
N ASN A 444 -17.64 33.35 9.89
CA ASN A 444 -17.49 34.74 10.35
C ASN A 444 -16.46 35.57 9.58
N ARG A 445 -15.81 35.06 8.53
CA ARG A 445 -14.83 35.86 7.77
C ARG A 445 -15.55 36.77 6.79
N LYS A 446 -15.27 38.07 6.84
CA LYS A 446 -15.64 38.98 5.74
C LYS A 446 -14.86 38.55 4.49
N HIS A 447 -15.48 38.54 3.31
CA HIS A 447 -14.87 38.13 2.03
C HIS A 447 -13.46 38.70 1.75
N LEU A 448 -13.11 39.88 2.29
CA LEU A 448 -11.77 40.47 2.17
C LEU A 448 -10.67 39.74 2.96
N GLU A 449 -10.99 38.98 4.00
CA GLU A 449 -10.02 38.22 4.80
C GLU A 449 -9.75 36.82 4.23
N LEU A 450 -10.69 36.22 3.49
CA LEU A 450 -10.43 35.00 2.71
C LEU A 450 -9.35 35.24 1.64
N LYS A 451 -9.29 36.46 1.07
CA LYS A 451 -8.33 36.87 0.01
C LYS A 451 -6.85 36.66 0.34
N ARG A 452 -6.44 36.62 1.62
CA ARG A 452 -5.02 36.55 2.00
C ARG A 452 -4.51 35.13 2.27
N THR A 453 -5.41 34.15 2.45
CA THR A 453 -5.04 32.81 2.93
C THR A 453 -5.45 31.66 2.01
N LEU A 454 -6.30 31.89 1.01
CA LEU A 454 -6.83 30.85 0.12
C LEU A 454 -6.41 31.02 -1.33
N PHE A 455 -6.19 32.27 -1.76
CA PHE A 455 -5.84 32.55 -3.15
C PHE A 455 -4.56 31.86 -3.58
N CYS A 456 -4.61 31.53 -4.84
CA CYS A 456 -3.72 30.61 -5.50
C CYS A 456 -2.91 31.34 -6.61
N ASP A 457 -3.06 32.67 -6.67
CA ASP A 457 -2.37 33.60 -7.55
C ASP A 457 -2.62 33.34 -9.05
N ILE A 458 -3.73 32.67 -9.37
CA ILE A 458 -4.24 32.49 -10.73
C ILE A 458 -5.54 33.31 -10.83
N PRO A 459 -5.54 34.46 -11.53
CA PRO A 459 -6.66 35.39 -11.52
C PRO A 459 -8.02 34.77 -11.85
N VAL A 460 -8.07 33.87 -12.84
CA VAL A 460 -9.32 33.23 -13.25
C VAL A 460 -9.87 32.28 -12.17
N ILE A 461 -8.99 31.51 -11.52
CA ILE A 461 -9.37 30.57 -10.45
C ILE A 461 -9.79 31.36 -9.21
N ASP A 462 -9.00 32.37 -8.82
CA ASP A 462 -9.30 33.20 -7.65
C ASP A 462 -10.60 34.01 -7.82
N GLU A 463 -10.87 34.54 -9.01
CA GLU A 463 -12.13 35.23 -9.31
C GLU A 463 -13.35 34.31 -9.20
N ASP A 464 -13.26 33.10 -9.74
CA ASP A 464 -14.33 32.10 -9.66
C ASP A 464 -14.60 31.66 -8.20
N HIS A 465 -13.55 31.44 -7.40
CA HIS A 465 -13.70 31.11 -5.98
C HIS A 465 -14.41 32.22 -5.20
N VAL A 466 -14.02 33.48 -5.40
CA VAL A 466 -14.69 34.63 -4.78
C VAL A 466 -16.17 34.68 -5.14
N GLU A 467 -16.50 34.45 -6.41
CA GLU A 467 -17.88 34.45 -6.87
C GLU A 467 -18.68 33.30 -6.24
N MET A 468 -18.12 32.09 -6.16
CA MET A 468 -18.79 30.94 -5.54
C MET A 468 -19.05 31.17 -4.04
N PHE A 469 -18.07 31.68 -3.28
CA PHE A 469 -18.30 32.01 -1.86
C PHE A 469 -19.35 33.11 -1.69
N TYR A 470 -19.35 34.12 -2.55
CA TYR A 470 -20.36 35.18 -2.53
C TYR A 470 -21.77 34.65 -2.80
N LEU A 471 -21.94 33.81 -3.82
CA LEU A 471 -23.22 33.16 -4.15
C LEU A 471 -23.69 32.26 -3.00
N THR A 472 -22.77 31.54 -2.37
CA THR A 472 -23.05 30.68 -1.21
C THR A 472 -23.59 31.48 -0.03
N ASP A 473 -22.95 32.60 0.31
CA ASP A 473 -23.40 33.49 1.38
C ASP A 473 -24.79 34.08 1.11
N GLN A 474 -25.04 34.52 -0.14
CA GLN A 474 -26.37 35.01 -0.53
C GLN A 474 -27.45 33.94 -0.39
N LEU A 475 -27.13 32.70 -0.78
CA LEU A 475 -28.03 31.56 -0.68
C LEU A 475 -28.32 31.22 0.79
N MET A 476 -27.28 31.13 1.63
CA MET A 476 -27.42 30.87 3.07
C MET A 476 -28.27 31.95 3.75
N GLU A 477 -28.06 33.22 3.43
CA GLU A 477 -28.88 34.33 3.94
C GLU A 477 -30.33 34.26 3.46
N THR A 478 -30.56 33.79 2.24
CA THR A 478 -31.91 33.59 1.68
C THR A 478 -32.67 32.49 2.43
N ILE A 479 -32.00 31.38 2.74
CA ILE A 479 -32.56 30.27 3.53
C ILE A 479 -32.88 30.73 4.96
N LYS A 480 -31.95 31.45 5.61
CA LYS A 480 -32.16 32.00 6.98
C LYS A 480 -33.34 32.96 7.06
N LYS A 481 -33.61 33.72 6.00
CA LYS A 481 -34.74 34.67 5.91
C LYS A 481 -36.06 34.02 5.51
N SER A 482 -36.10 32.68 5.38
CA SER A 482 -37.29 31.90 5.02
C SER A 482 -37.99 32.41 3.75
N GLN A 483 -37.22 32.75 2.72
CA GLN A 483 -37.79 33.16 1.42
C GLN A 483 -38.39 31.97 0.64
N THR A 484 -39.06 32.25 -0.48
CA THR A 484 -39.77 31.25 -1.29
C THR A 484 -38.82 30.14 -1.80
N ASN A 485 -39.33 28.91 -1.81
CA ASN A 485 -38.64 27.71 -2.32
C ASN A 485 -37.96 27.95 -3.69
N GLU A 486 -38.67 28.63 -4.59
CA GLU A 486 -38.18 28.97 -5.93
C GLU A 486 -36.85 29.74 -5.94
N LYS A 487 -36.67 30.72 -5.04
CA LYS A 487 -35.42 31.50 -4.98
C LYS A 487 -34.24 30.67 -4.50
N ILE A 488 -34.49 29.76 -3.56
CA ILE A 488 -33.47 28.88 -2.99
C ILE A 488 -33.02 27.86 -4.05
N ILE A 489 -33.96 27.25 -4.75
CA ILE A 489 -33.69 26.34 -5.88
C ILE A 489 -32.90 27.06 -6.98
N LEU A 490 -33.34 28.25 -7.40
CA LEU A 490 -32.63 29.03 -8.44
C LEU A 490 -31.21 29.41 -8.02
N GLY A 491 -31.02 29.81 -6.74
CA GLY A 491 -29.69 30.10 -6.20
C GLY A 491 -28.77 28.88 -6.19
N LEU A 492 -29.29 27.70 -5.83
CA LEU A 492 -28.54 26.44 -5.90
C LEU A 492 -28.19 26.03 -7.33
N ILE A 493 -29.12 26.16 -8.27
CA ILE A 493 -28.86 25.88 -9.69
C ILE A 493 -27.72 26.77 -10.21
N GLU A 494 -27.75 28.06 -9.88
CA GLU A 494 -26.72 29.00 -10.29
C GLU A 494 -25.36 28.67 -9.68
N LEU A 495 -25.34 28.32 -8.38
CA LEU A 495 -24.12 27.91 -7.69
C LEU A 495 -23.53 26.62 -8.28
N ASN A 496 -24.35 25.59 -8.54
CA ASN A 496 -23.93 24.35 -9.19
C ASN A 496 -23.37 24.62 -10.59
N ARG A 497 -24.04 25.48 -11.36
CA ARG A 497 -23.60 25.88 -12.71
C ARG A 497 -22.24 26.56 -12.65
N LYS A 498 -22.03 27.48 -11.69
CA LYS A 498 -20.76 28.18 -11.52
C LYS A 498 -19.63 27.22 -11.11
N ALA A 499 -19.88 26.31 -10.17
CA ALA A 499 -18.91 25.29 -9.77
C ALA A 499 -18.52 24.38 -10.95
N ALA A 500 -19.48 23.93 -11.76
CA ALA A 500 -19.19 23.10 -12.93
C ALA A 500 -18.33 23.85 -13.97
N GLN A 501 -18.56 25.15 -14.18
CA GLN A 501 -17.75 25.97 -15.09
C GLN A 501 -16.32 26.18 -14.57
N HIS A 502 -16.21 26.42 -13.26
CA HIS A 502 -14.94 26.58 -12.58
C HIS A 502 -14.07 25.31 -12.74
N PHE A 503 -14.60 24.14 -12.37
CA PHE A 503 -13.91 22.86 -12.52
C PHE A 503 -13.50 22.56 -13.96
N GLN A 504 -14.37 22.83 -14.94
CA GLN A 504 -14.00 22.67 -16.36
C GLN A 504 -12.85 23.56 -16.79
N THR A 505 -12.73 24.74 -16.19
CA THR A 505 -11.63 25.68 -16.47
C THR A 505 -10.34 25.16 -15.88
N GLU A 506 -10.37 24.76 -14.60
CA GLU A 506 -9.21 24.18 -13.93
C GLU A 506 -8.73 22.88 -14.60
N GLU A 507 -9.64 21.97 -14.94
CA GLU A 507 -9.35 20.71 -15.64
C GLU A 507 -8.63 20.93 -16.97
N LYS A 508 -9.04 21.93 -17.75
CA LYS A 508 -8.36 22.30 -18.99
C LYS A 508 -6.94 22.77 -18.71
N MET A 509 -6.74 23.57 -17.66
CA MET A 509 -5.41 24.05 -17.27
C MET A 509 -4.52 22.88 -16.82
N MET A 510 -5.04 21.97 -15.99
CA MET A 510 -4.33 20.76 -15.56
C MET A 510 -3.91 19.87 -16.73
N LEU A 511 -4.81 19.65 -17.68
CA LEU A 511 -4.54 18.85 -18.87
C LEU A 511 -3.46 19.49 -19.76
N GLN A 512 -3.50 20.81 -19.92
CA GLN A 512 -2.49 21.56 -20.67
C GLN A 512 -1.11 21.55 -19.99
N ALA A 513 -1.09 21.60 -18.66
CA ALA A 513 0.15 21.55 -17.88
C ALA A 513 0.74 20.13 -17.77
N GLY A 514 -0.02 19.08 -18.09
CA GLY A 514 0.40 17.69 -17.91
C GLY A 514 0.49 17.29 -16.44
N TYR A 515 -0.44 17.78 -15.61
CA TYR A 515 -0.43 17.54 -14.17
C TYR A 515 -0.54 16.03 -13.83
N PRO A 516 0.43 15.43 -13.10
CA PRO A 516 0.46 13.99 -12.86
C PRO A 516 -0.74 13.44 -12.09
N GLU A 517 -1.35 14.24 -11.21
CA GLU A 517 -2.50 13.82 -10.39
C GLU A 517 -3.86 14.18 -11.01
N TYR A 518 -3.89 14.58 -12.29
CA TYR A 518 -5.10 15.01 -13.01
C TYR A 518 -6.30 14.08 -12.84
N GLU A 519 -6.11 12.76 -12.97
CA GLU A 519 -7.23 11.81 -12.85
C GLU A 519 -7.87 11.79 -11.46
N GLN A 520 -7.05 11.93 -10.41
CA GLN A 520 -7.55 11.95 -9.03
C GLN A 520 -8.28 13.26 -8.74
N HIS A 521 -7.75 14.38 -9.23
CA HIS A 521 -8.37 15.70 -9.09
C HIS A 521 -9.73 15.75 -9.80
N LEU A 522 -9.81 15.27 -11.05
CA LEU A 522 -11.04 15.16 -11.82
C LEU A 522 -12.12 14.35 -11.11
N LYS A 523 -11.73 13.30 -10.37
CA LYS A 523 -12.66 12.46 -9.64
C LYS A 523 -13.34 13.22 -8.49
N LEU A 524 -12.57 14.05 -7.77
CA LEU A 524 -13.09 14.91 -6.70
C LEU A 524 -14.10 15.93 -7.24
N HIS A 525 -13.83 16.53 -8.40
CA HIS A 525 -14.79 17.44 -9.05
C HIS A 525 -16.11 16.74 -9.38
N LYS A 526 -16.04 15.53 -9.93
CA LYS A 526 -17.24 14.75 -10.26
C LYS A 526 -18.06 14.42 -9.02
N GLU A 527 -17.40 14.04 -7.92
CA GLU A 527 -18.08 13.75 -6.66
C GLU A 527 -18.71 15.00 -6.05
N PHE A 528 -18.03 16.15 -6.09
CA PHE A 528 -18.62 17.41 -5.68
C PHE A 528 -19.89 17.69 -6.47
N LEU A 529 -19.86 17.55 -7.80
CA LEU A 529 -21.01 17.80 -8.64
C LEU A 529 -22.17 16.85 -8.31
N VAL A 530 -21.90 15.56 -8.11
CA VAL A 530 -22.91 14.59 -7.64
C VAL A 530 -23.51 14.99 -6.29
N HIS A 531 -22.68 15.42 -5.33
CA HIS A 531 -23.17 15.89 -4.03
C HIS A 531 -23.98 17.18 -4.16
N SER A 532 -23.59 18.10 -5.05
CA SER A 532 -24.30 19.34 -5.30
C SER A 532 -25.68 19.11 -5.93
N GLU A 533 -25.80 18.10 -6.79
CA GLU A 533 -27.08 17.66 -7.36
C GLU A 533 -27.97 17.05 -6.28
N SER A 534 -27.41 16.21 -5.40
CA SER A 534 -28.16 15.65 -4.26
C SER A 534 -28.69 16.74 -3.31
N ILE A 535 -27.94 17.83 -3.10
CA ILE A 535 -28.42 18.98 -2.33
C ILE A 535 -29.57 19.70 -3.05
N LEU A 536 -29.51 19.80 -4.37
CA LEU A 536 -30.60 20.40 -5.17
C LEU A 536 -31.89 19.57 -5.09
N GLU A 537 -31.77 18.24 -5.13
CA GLU A 537 -32.89 17.32 -4.90
C GLU A 537 -33.46 17.50 -3.48
N LEU A 538 -32.59 17.54 -2.48
CA LEU A 538 -32.97 17.80 -1.09
C LEU A 538 -33.73 19.13 -0.96
N ALA A 539 -33.22 20.21 -1.57
CA ALA A 539 -33.85 21.52 -1.56
C ALA A 539 -35.25 21.50 -2.19
N SER A 540 -35.48 20.64 -3.18
CA SER A 540 -36.77 20.50 -3.86
C SER A 540 -37.83 19.84 -2.99
N ILE A 541 -37.42 18.92 -2.10
CA ILE A 541 -38.32 18.21 -1.17
C ILE A 541 -38.37 18.83 0.23
N THR A 542 -37.50 19.81 0.53
CA THR A 542 -37.41 20.49 1.82
C THR A 542 -38.67 21.31 2.09
N ASN A 543 -39.30 21.08 3.24
CA ASN A 543 -40.38 21.93 3.73
C ASN A 543 -39.80 23.13 4.50
N TYR A 544 -39.61 24.24 3.78
CA TYR A 544 -39.08 25.49 4.34
C TYR A 544 -39.92 26.14 5.45
N SER A 545 -41.17 25.70 5.65
CA SER A 545 -41.98 26.12 6.81
C SER A 545 -41.55 25.45 8.11
N LEU A 546 -40.89 24.28 8.02
CA LEU A 546 -40.29 23.58 9.16
C LEU A 546 -38.85 24.06 9.32
N LYS A 547 -38.60 24.82 10.40
CA LYS A 547 -37.28 25.36 10.74
C LYS A 547 -36.20 24.26 10.72
N SER A 548 -36.51 23.07 11.22
CA SER A 548 -35.59 21.92 11.24
C SER A 548 -35.10 21.50 9.86
N GLU A 549 -36.00 21.41 8.87
CA GLU A 549 -35.64 20.97 7.52
C GLU A 549 -34.85 22.04 6.76
N ALA A 550 -35.20 23.32 6.92
CA ALA A 550 -34.43 24.43 6.37
C ALA A 550 -33.00 24.50 6.95
N LEU A 551 -32.85 24.18 8.25
CA LEU A 551 -31.54 24.09 8.91
C LEU A 551 -30.70 22.92 8.41
N HIS A 552 -31.33 21.76 8.18
CA HIS A 552 -30.66 20.61 7.58
C HIS A 552 -30.09 20.97 6.21
N LEU A 553 -30.90 21.59 5.33
CA LEU A 553 -30.43 22.05 4.03
C LEU A 553 -29.26 23.03 4.15
N LEU A 554 -29.33 23.97 5.08
CA LEU A 554 -28.27 24.96 5.30
C LEU A 554 -26.96 24.30 5.75
N LEU A 555 -27.02 23.29 6.64
CA LEU A 555 -25.85 22.52 7.05
C LEU A 555 -25.20 21.78 5.87
N ARG A 556 -26.01 21.20 4.97
CA ARG A 556 -25.51 20.51 3.77
C ARG A 556 -24.84 21.48 2.81
N ILE A 557 -25.41 22.68 2.61
CA ILE A 557 -24.82 23.74 1.80
C ILE A 557 -23.51 24.22 2.41
N GLU A 558 -23.47 24.47 3.72
CA GLU A 558 -22.25 24.90 4.41
C GLU A 558 -21.14 23.84 4.27
N SER A 559 -21.45 22.57 4.49
CA SER A 559 -20.44 21.51 4.41
C SER A 559 -19.88 21.29 3.00
N LEU A 560 -20.71 21.46 1.96
CA LEU A 560 -20.24 21.29 0.58
C LEU A 560 -19.62 22.58 0.02
N PHE A 561 -20.35 23.69 0.00
CA PHE A 561 -19.91 24.89 -0.72
C PHE A 561 -18.94 25.77 0.08
N VAL A 562 -18.87 25.58 1.39
CA VAL A 562 -17.93 26.33 2.23
C VAL A 562 -16.77 25.44 2.65
N GLU A 563 -17.04 24.34 3.35
CA GLU A 563 -15.97 23.49 3.89
C GLU A 563 -15.24 22.70 2.81
N TRP A 564 -15.96 21.99 1.92
CA TRP A 564 -15.30 21.21 0.87
C TRP A 564 -14.53 22.13 -0.08
N LEU A 565 -15.12 23.24 -0.54
CA LEU A 565 -14.47 24.15 -1.48
C LEU A 565 -13.19 24.76 -0.89
N ALA A 566 -13.26 25.29 0.33
CA ALA A 566 -12.08 25.82 1.00
C ALA A 566 -11.00 24.74 1.23
N ASN A 567 -11.40 23.52 1.58
CA ASN A 567 -10.46 22.40 1.74
C ASN A 567 -9.87 21.95 0.40
N HIS A 568 -10.64 22.02 -0.69
CA HIS A 568 -10.18 21.71 -2.03
C HIS A 568 -9.10 22.71 -2.47
N GLU A 569 -9.36 24.00 -2.33
CA GLU A 569 -8.40 25.07 -2.60
C GLU A 569 -7.08 24.88 -1.82
N ILE A 570 -7.20 24.62 -0.52
CA ILE A 570 -6.04 24.46 0.36
C ILE A 570 -5.24 23.20 0.02
N MET A 571 -5.92 22.10 -0.35
CA MET A 571 -5.32 20.78 -0.41
C MET A 571 -5.16 20.17 -1.80
N ARG A 572 -5.66 20.80 -2.87
CA ARG A 572 -5.58 20.29 -4.24
C ARG A 572 -5.13 21.37 -5.21
N ASP A 573 -5.81 22.51 -5.23
CA ASP A 573 -5.51 23.58 -6.19
C ASP A 573 -4.10 24.11 -5.96
N ARG A 574 -3.70 24.26 -4.70
CA ARG A 574 -2.32 24.62 -4.35
C ARG A 574 -1.26 23.63 -4.83
N ASP A 575 -1.55 22.33 -4.80
CA ASP A 575 -0.61 21.31 -5.27
C ASP A 575 -0.46 21.39 -6.79
N PHE A 576 -1.59 21.55 -7.51
CA PHE A 576 -1.60 21.81 -8.94
C PHE A 576 -0.83 23.09 -9.31
N ILE A 577 -0.97 24.13 -8.50
CA ILE A 577 -0.34 25.43 -8.75
C ILE A 577 1.14 25.39 -8.44
N GLY A 578 1.54 24.73 -7.35
CA GLY A 578 2.95 24.44 -7.07
C GLY A 578 3.62 23.73 -8.24
N PHE A 579 2.91 22.77 -8.84
CA PHE A 579 3.36 22.09 -10.06
C PHE A 579 3.48 23.06 -11.25
N MET A 580 2.49 23.91 -11.52
CA MET A 580 2.56 24.90 -12.61
C MET A 580 3.67 25.93 -12.42
N MET A 581 3.91 26.37 -11.19
CA MET A 581 4.96 27.35 -10.86
C MET A 581 6.36 26.74 -10.77
N GLY A 582 6.50 25.41 -10.91
CA GLY A 582 7.78 24.73 -10.89
C GLY A 582 8.45 24.64 -9.51
N PHE A 583 7.70 24.85 -8.42
CA PHE A 583 8.20 24.60 -7.07
C PHE A 583 8.26 23.08 -6.83
N LYS A 584 9.48 22.53 -6.88
CA LYS A 584 9.79 21.16 -6.46
C LYS A 584 10.02 21.07 -4.96
#